data_AF-A0A7S2P8I2-F1
#
_entry.id   AF-A0A7S2P8I2-F1
#
_cell.length_a   1.000
_cell.length_b   1.000
_cell.length_c   1.000
_cell.angle_alpha   90.00
_cell.angle_beta   90.00
_cell.angle_gamma   90.00
#
_symmetry.space_group_name_H-M   'P 1'
#
loop_
_entity.id
_entity.type
_entity.pdbx_description
1 polymer ?
#
loop_
_entity_poly.entity_id
_entity_poly.type
_entity_poly.pdbx_seq_one_letter_code
_entity_poly.pdbx_strand_id
1 'polypeptide(L)'
;ESSTRLSSYSATLQKSRCKKFLIPQQQRRHVHLAGNTSVRTRINAIKTLGISEDAIPPEDPSSAYNSLQIDNASSKLAEWMQHKSSILCITGAGLSTESGIPDYRGHKGSYFQGHKPMIHDQFM
;
A
#
# COMPACT_ATOMS: atom_id res chain seq x y z
N GLU A 1 -6.26 -62.87 -35.83
CA GLU A 1 -7.12 -61.66 -35.92
C GLU A 1 -7.33 -61.08 -34.53
N SER A 2 -7.04 -59.78 -34.38
CA SER A 2 -7.73 -58.82 -33.51
C SER A 2 -7.87 -59.17 -32.02
N SER A 3 -7.01 -58.64 -31.14
CA SER A 3 -7.27 -57.41 -30.36
C SER A 3 -8.58 -57.50 -29.56
N THR A 4 -8.55 -57.55 -28.23
CA THR A 4 -8.60 -56.30 -27.44
C THR A 4 -8.20 -56.55 -25.99
N ARG A 5 -7.26 -55.72 -25.49
CA ARG A 5 -6.99 -55.54 -24.06
C ARG A 5 -8.17 -54.79 -23.44
N LEU A 6 -8.70 -55.31 -22.33
CA LEU A 6 -9.40 -54.48 -21.34
C LEU A 6 -8.71 -54.65 -19.98
N SER A 7 -7.86 -53.68 -19.69
CA SER A 7 -7.20 -53.45 -18.41
C SER A 7 -8.23 -52.97 -17.39
N SER A 8 -8.60 -53.83 -16.43
CA SER A 8 -9.41 -53.41 -15.29
C SER A 8 -8.55 -52.61 -14.31
N TYR A 9 -8.76 -51.30 -14.29
CA TYR A 9 -8.11 -50.35 -13.38
C TYR A 9 -8.57 -50.58 -11.94
N SER A 10 -7.63 -50.87 -11.03
CA SER A 10 -7.85 -50.84 -9.58
C SER A 10 -7.66 -49.42 -9.06
N ALA A 11 -8.69 -48.83 -8.45
CA ALA A 11 -8.63 -47.49 -7.87
C ALA A 11 -8.08 -47.55 -6.43
N THR A 12 -6.80 -47.24 -6.26
CA THR A 12 -6.19 -47.11 -4.93
C THR A 12 -6.42 -45.69 -4.40
N LEU A 13 -7.27 -45.56 -3.39
CA LEU A 13 -7.55 -44.31 -2.67
C LEU A 13 -6.30 -43.83 -1.93
N GLN A 14 -5.54 -42.91 -2.53
CA GLN A 14 -4.35 -42.32 -1.94
C GLN A 14 -4.77 -41.18 -1.00
N LYS A 15 -4.79 -41.45 0.31
CA LYS A 15 -4.99 -40.43 1.35
C LYS A 15 -3.96 -39.31 1.17
N SER A 16 -4.41 -38.14 0.75
CA SER A 16 -3.61 -36.93 0.65
C SER A 16 -3.16 -36.52 2.05
N ARG A 17 -1.84 -36.56 2.29
CA ARG A 17 -1.24 -36.00 3.50
C ARG A 17 -1.51 -34.50 3.51
N CYS A 18 -2.35 -34.05 4.44
CA CYS A 18 -2.49 -32.64 4.79
C CYS A 18 -1.10 -32.12 5.19
N LYS A 19 -0.48 -31.30 4.33
CA LYS A 19 0.75 -30.60 4.65
C LYS A 19 0.38 -29.58 5.72
N LYS A 20 0.77 -29.84 6.98
CA LYS A 20 0.72 -28.83 8.04
C LYS A 20 1.52 -27.64 7.54
N PHE A 21 0.84 -26.53 7.27
CA PHE A 21 1.45 -25.28 6.87
C PHE A 21 2.22 -24.75 8.09
N LEU A 22 3.52 -25.02 8.15
CA LEU A 22 4.38 -24.36 9.13
C LEU A 22 4.41 -22.87 8.74
N ILE A 23 3.73 -22.05 9.53
CA ILE A 23 3.86 -20.59 9.45
C ILE A 23 5.33 -20.29 9.75
N PRO A 24 6.13 -19.81 8.78
CA PRO A 24 7.49 -19.40 9.08
C PRO A 24 7.41 -18.29 10.12
N GLN A 25 8.23 -18.38 11.18
CA GLN A 25 8.40 -17.30 12.16
C GLN A 25 8.53 -15.99 11.39
N GLN A 26 7.50 -15.15 11.50
CA GLN A 26 7.40 -13.90 10.80
C GLN A 26 8.55 -13.03 11.31
N GLN A 27 9.67 -12.98 10.59
CA GLN A 27 10.69 -11.97 10.82
C GLN A 27 9.99 -10.64 10.67
N ARG A 28 9.70 -9.98 11.80
CA ARG A 28 9.21 -8.61 11.86
C ARG A 28 10.25 -7.74 11.16
N ARG A 29 10.08 -7.55 9.85
CA ARG A 29 10.81 -6.55 9.11
C ARG A 29 10.29 -5.20 9.58
N HIS A 30 11.01 -4.61 10.53
CA HIS A 30 10.82 -3.22 10.87
C HIS A 30 11.00 -2.40 9.60
N VAL A 31 9.93 -1.73 9.16
CA VAL A 31 9.99 -0.75 8.09
C VAL A 31 10.73 0.45 8.67
N HIS A 32 12.03 0.54 8.41
CA HIS A 32 12.81 1.74 8.72
C HIS A 32 12.38 2.84 7.75
N LEU A 33 11.42 3.67 8.16
CA LEU A 33 11.12 4.92 7.48
C LEU A 33 12.31 5.86 7.75
N ALA A 34 13.20 6.02 6.76
CA ALA A 34 14.30 6.98 6.84
C ALA A 34 13.73 8.42 6.81
N GLY A 35 13.28 8.91 7.97
CA GLY A 35 12.66 10.24 8.10
C GLY A 35 12.45 10.72 9.55
N ASN A 36 13.04 10.06 10.54
CA ASN A 36 12.72 10.26 11.96
C ASN A 36 13.06 11.67 12.50
N THR A 37 13.94 12.41 11.83
CA THR A 37 14.32 13.78 12.20
C THR A 37 13.27 14.81 11.80
N SER A 38 12.65 14.68 10.62
CA SER A 38 11.61 15.63 10.17
C SER A 38 10.31 15.48 10.97
N VAL A 39 9.95 14.23 11.31
CA VAL A 39 8.77 13.91 12.13
C VAL A 39 8.92 14.43 13.57
N ARG A 40 10.10 14.30 14.19
CA ARG A 40 10.34 14.76 15.57
C ARG A 40 10.30 16.28 15.73
N THR A 41 10.85 17.03 14.78
CA THR A 41 10.88 18.50 14.85
C THR A 41 9.48 19.09 14.74
N ARG A 42 8.60 18.53 13.90
CA ARG A 42 7.19 18.94 13.79
C ARG A 42 6.39 18.66 15.07
N ILE A 43 6.49 17.44 15.63
CA ILE A 43 5.75 17.05 16.85
C ILE A 43 6.03 18.00 18.03
N ASN A 44 7.28 18.44 18.20
CA ASN A 44 7.66 19.31 19.32
C ASN A 44 7.20 20.76 19.14
N ALA A 45 7.18 21.29 17.91
CA ALA A 45 6.66 22.63 17.63
C ALA A 45 5.15 22.72 17.91
N ILE A 46 4.41 21.65 17.65
CA ILE A 46 2.95 21.59 17.66
C ILE A 46 2.37 21.51 19.09
N LYS A 47 3.04 20.79 20.00
CA LYS A 47 2.67 20.78 21.43
C LYS A 47 2.68 22.17 22.07
N THR A 48 3.53 23.07 21.56
CA THR A 48 3.74 24.40 22.15
C THR A 48 2.66 25.40 21.71
N LEU A 49 1.93 25.15 20.62
CA LEU A 49 1.00 26.12 20.01
C LEU A 49 -0.49 25.74 20.13
N GLY A 50 -0.83 24.56 20.65
CA GLY A 50 -2.24 24.16 20.87
C GLY A 50 -3.07 23.96 19.60
N ILE A 51 -2.43 23.88 18.42
CA ILE A 51 -3.07 23.64 17.12
C ILE A 51 -3.07 22.14 16.86
N SER A 52 -4.24 21.53 16.64
CA SER A 52 -4.34 20.14 16.18
C SER A 52 -3.75 20.02 14.77
N GLU A 53 -2.76 19.13 14.57
CA GLU A 53 -2.09 18.85 13.29
C GLU A 53 -3.05 18.69 12.09
N ASP A 54 -4.26 18.19 12.35
CA ASP A 54 -5.28 17.90 11.34
C ASP A 54 -5.87 19.13 10.64
N ALA A 55 -5.53 20.35 11.06
CA ALA A 55 -6.10 21.59 10.51
C ALA A 55 -5.24 22.28 9.44
N ILE A 56 -3.97 21.91 9.28
CA ILE A 56 -3.06 22.56 8.32
C ILE A 56 -2.78 21.60 7.15
N PRO A 57 -3.13 21.97 5.90
CA PRO A 57 -2.81 21.14 4.74
C PRO A 57 -1.30 20.90 4.62
N PRO A 58 -0.87 19.70 4.17
CA PRO A 58 0.53 19.47 3.88
C PRO A 58 1.01 20.38 2.74
N GLU A 59 2.33 20.62 2.70
CA GLU A 59 2.98 21.36 1.61
C GLU A 59 2.75 20.67 0.25
N ASP A 60 2.81 21.44 -0.83
CA ASP A 60 2.61 20.92 -2.18
C ASP A 60 3.69 19.87 -2.52
N PRO A 61 3.33 18.62 -2.84
CA PRO A 61 4.30 17.57 -3.16
C PRO A 61 5.18 17.91 -4.35
N SER A 62 4.70 18.75 -5.28
CA SER A 62 5.47 19.20 -6.46
C SER A 62 6.68 20.03 -6.08
N SER A 63 6.67 20.65 -4.90
CA SER A 63 7.78 21.45 -4.39
C SER A 63 8.78 20.66 -3.55
N ALA A 64 8.44 19.42 -3.16
CA ALA A 64 9.22 18.64 -2.20
C ALA A 64 10.44 17.93 -2.80
N TYR A 65 10.43 17.66 -4.11
CA TYR A 65 11.47 16.86 -4.78
C TYR A 65 11.89 17.48 -6.11
N ASN A 66 13.19 17.42 -6.42
CA ASN A 66 13.69 17.77 -7.75
C ASN A 66 13.70 16.57 -8.71
N SER A 67 13.80 16.83 -10.01
CA SER A 67 13.77 15.80 -11.06
C SER A 67 14.82 14.71 -10.86
N LEU A 68 16.06 15.09 -10.52
CA LEU A 68 17.15 14.15 -10.28
C LEU A 68 16.84 13.19 -9.12
N GLN A 69 16.19 13.66 -8.05
CA GLN A 69 15.77 12.79 -6.94
C GLN A 69 14.68 11.80 -7.38
N ILE A 70 13.73 12.25 -8.20
CA ILE A 70 12.65 11.41 -8.72
C ILE A 70 13.22 10.31 -9.63
N ASP A 71 14.13 10.65 -10.54
CA ASP A 71 14.76 9.70 -11.47
C ASP A 71 15.60 8.65 -10.73
N ASN A 72 16.31 9.07 -9.69
CA ASN A 72 17.08 8.14 -8.85
C ASN A 72 16.17 7.20 -8.04
N ALA A 73 15.04 7.71 -7.51
CA ALA A 73 14.09 6.90 -6.77
C ALA A 73 13.35 5.90 -7.67
N SER A 74 12.94 6.33 -8.87
CA SER A 74 12.28 5.47 -9.85
C SER A 74 13.20 4.35 -10.33
N SER A 75 14.46 4.66 -10.62
CA SER A 75 15.47 3.67 -11.03
C SER A 75 15.71 2.61 -9.93
N LYS A 76 15.84 3.04 -8.67
CA LYS A 76 15.99 2.12 -7.53
C LYS A 76 14.76 1.24 -7.32
N LEU A 77 13.57 1.79 -7.49
CA LEU A 77 12.33 1.03 -7.40
C LEU A 77 12.25 -0.02 -8.51
N ALA A 78 12.57 0.35 -9.75
CA ALA A 78 12.57 -0.55 -10.89
C ALA A 78 13.54 -1.72 -10.69
N GLU A 79 14.77 -1.45 -10.26
CA GLU A 79 15.75 -2.49 -9.91
C GLU A 79 15.24 -3.42 -8.80
N TRP A 80 14.66 -2.85 -7.73
CA TRP A 80 14.09 -3.64 -6.64
C TRP A 80 12.95 -4.55 -7.10
N MET A 81 12.13 -4.10 -8.05
CA MET A 81 10.99 -4.87 -8.60
C MET A 81 11.44 -6.04 -9.47
N GLN A 82 12.54 -5.92 -10.23
CA GLN A 82 13.00 -6.94 -11.20
C GLN A 82 13.23 -8.32 -10.56
N HIS A 83 13.57 -8.38 -9.28
CA HIS A 83 13.87 -9.62 -8.57
C HIS A 83 12.73 -10.13 -7.68
N LYS A 84 11.50 -9.64 -7.85
CA LYS A 84 10.32 -10.08 -7.07
C LYS A 84 9.39 -10.95 -7.91
N SER A 85 9.03 -12.12 -7.38
CA SER A 85 8.09 -13.05 -8.01
C SER A 85 6.63 -12.72 -7.75
N SER A 86 6.33 -11.88 -6.76
CA SER A 86 4.98 -11.44 -6.42
C SER A 86 5.04 -10.03 -5.85
N ILE A 87 4.21 -9.15 -6.40
CA ILE A 87 4.12 -7.75 -6.01
C ILE A 87 2.64 -7.43 -5.76
N LEU A 88 2.34 -6.84 -4.61
CA LEU A 88 1.03 -6.30 -4.27
C LEU A 88 1.13 -4.77 -4.25
N CYS A 89 0.24 -4.11 -5.00
CA CYS A 89 0.11 -2.66 -4.98
C CYS A 89 -1.05 -2.26 -4.07
N ILE A 90 -0.79 -1.42 -3.07
CA ILE A 90 -1.81 -0.80 -2.23
C ILE A 90 -1.89 0.67 -2.65
N THR A 91 -3.06 1.09 -3.12
CA THR A 91 -3.31 2.45 -3.59
C THR A 91 -4.35 3.14 -2.70
N GLY A 92 -4.35 4.47 -2.73
CA GLY A 92 -5.34 5.30 -2.04
C GLY A 92 -5.89 6.37 -2.97
N ALA A 93 -6.71 7.27 -2.43
CA ALA A 93 -7.41 8.31 -3.20
C ALA A 93 -6.46 9.25 -3.97
N GLY A 94 -5.21 9.43 -3.52
CA GLY A 94 -4.21 10.25 -4.18
C GLY A 94 -3.96 9.89 -5.66
N LEU A 95 -4.12 8.61 -6.03
CA LEU A 95 -3.94 8.14 -7.40
C LEU A 95 -5.02 8.68 -8.37
N SER A 96 -6.19 9.04 -7.85
CA SER A 96 -7.33 9.53 -8.65
C SER A 96 -7.40 11.06 -8.74
N THR A 97 -6.42 11.76 -8.18
CA THR A 97 -6.41 13.24 -8.17
C THR A 97 -6.26 13.85 -9.57
N GLU A 98 -5.48 13.21 -10.44
CA GLU A 98 -5.31 13.66 -11.83
C GLU A 98 -6.59 13.55 -12.67
N SER A 99 -7.55 12.69 -12.28
CA SER A 99 -8.86 12.60 -12.93
C SER A 99 -9.89 13.59 -12.36
N GLY A 100 -9.49 14.49 -11.47
CA GLY A 100 -10.35 15.50 -10.86
C GLY A 100 -11.11 15.04 -9.61
N ILE A 101 -10.85 13.82 -9.11
CA ILE A 101 -11.42 13.35 -7.84
C ILE A 101 -10.46 13.74 -6.72
N PRO A 102 -10.82 14.65 -5.80
CA PRO A 102 -9.90 15.09 -4.77
C PRO A 102 -9.58 13.95 -3.79
N ASP A 103 -8.35 13.92 -3.29
CA ASP A 103 -8.01 13.06 -2.17
C ASP A 103 -8.62 13.59 -0.86
N TYR A 104 -8.36 12.90 0.25
CA TYR A 104 -8.87 13.34 1.56
C TYR A 104 -7.94 14.33 2.25
N ARG A 105 -6.63 14.03 2.27
CA ARG A 105 -5.67 14.63 3.20
C ARG A 105 -4.47 15.30 2.52
N GLY A 106 -4.45 15.40 1.19
CA GLY A 106 -3.39 16.07 0.46
C GLY A 106 -3.45 17.59 0.59
N HIS A 107 -2.53 18.29 -0.07
CA HIS A 107 -2.43 19.76 -0.04
C HIS A 107 -3.76 20.44 -0.40
N LYS A 108 -4.51 19.86 -1.35
CA LYS A 108 -5.86 20.28 -1.77
C LYS A 108 -6.92 19.22 -1.40
N GLY A 109 -6.69 18.49 -0.31
CA GLY A 109 -7.57 17.41 0.12
C GLY A 109 -8.94 17.89 0.57
N SER A 110 -9.94 17.04 0.34
CA SER A 110 -11.36 17.34 0.59
C SER A 110 -11.66 17.63 2.07
N TYR A 111 -10.88 17.09 3.02
CA TYR A 111 -11.04 17.39 4.45
C TYR A 111 -10.74 18.87 4.79
N PHE A 112 -9.81 19.49 4.05
CA PHE A 112 -9.49 20.92 4.20
C PHE A 112 -10.46 21.82 3.43
N GLN A 113 -11.25 21.25 2.52
CA GLN A 113 -12.27 21.95 1.73
C GLN A 113 -13.68 21.86 2.34
N GLY A 114 -13.81 21.26 3.53
CA GLY A 114 -15.08 21.14 4.24
C GLY A 114 -15.91 19.90 3.87
N HIS A 115 -15.38 19.01 3.03
CA HIS A 115 -16.03 17.74 2.72
C HIS A 115 -15.78 16.75 3.87
N LYS A 116 -16.84 16.45 4.61
CA LYS A 116 -16.83 15.42 5.66
C LYS A 116 -17.51 14.16 5.10
N PRO A 117 -17.04 12.96 5.47
CA PRO A 117 -17.73 11.74 5.10
C PRO A 117 -19.18 11.82 5.58
N MET A 118 -20.10 11.63 4.65
CA MET A 118 -21.54 11.67 4.87
C MET A 118 -22.00 10.33 5.44
N ILE A 119 -22.87 10.36 6.44
CA ILE A 119 -23.55 9.15 6.94
C ILE A 119 -24.67 8.75 5.98
N HIS A 120 -25.05 7.47 5.95
CA HIS A 120 -26.10 6.99 5.03
C HIS A 120 -27.39 7.80 5.12
N ASP A 121 -27.80 8.18 6.34
CA ASP A 121 -29.00 8.96 6.62
C ASP A 121 -28.95 10.41 6.08
N GLN A 122 -27.75 10.94 5.79
CA GLN A 122 -27.59 12.28 5.20
C GLN A 122 -27.64 12.25 3.67
N PHE A 123 -27.53 11.07 3.06
CA PHE A 123 -27.55 10.89 1.62
C PHE A 123 -28.95 10.60 1.06
N MET A 124 -29.79 9.89 1.83
CA MET A 124 -31.17 9.54 1.49
C MET A 124 -32.14 10.67 1.83
#